data_AF-A0A1Q8AXV2-F1
#
_entry.id   AF-A0A1Q8AXV2-F1
#
_cell.length_a   1.000
_cell.length_b   1.000
_cell.length_c   1.000
_cell.angle_alpha   90.00
_cell.angle_beta   90.00
_cell.angle_gamma   90.00
#
_symmetry.space_group_name_H-M   'P 1'
#
loop_
_entity.id
_entity.type
_entity.pdbx_description
1 polymer ?
#
loop_
_entity_poly.entity_id
_entity_poly.type
_entity_poly.pdbx_seq_one_letter_code
_entity_poly.pdbx_strand_id
1 'polypeptide(L)'
;MIGFGKSSTNVTWENAALFQGLKLSLFDVTDPSHPIDTSDYFVGDRGSDSPALTDHKSVLFGQSLNLLVIPLTIALNQTNATCTWCYNPPVWQGAYVFNVTVSNGIVLRGNVTQLPTGQLPSWNNSGFFVTRALYIGSVLYTISNNMVKMNSLSDLTELNTVNLA
;
A
#
# COMPACT_ATOMS: atom_id res chain seq x y z
N MET A 1 10.83 -14.07 -3.52
CA MET A 1 11.01 -12.64 -3.86
C MET A 1 9.67 -11.92 -3.74
N ILE A 2 9.64 -10.66 -3.30
CA ILE A 2 8.41 -9.84 -3.26
C ILE A 2 8.50 -8.80 -4.37
N GLY A 3 7.49 -8.73 -5.25
CA GLY A 3 7.35 -7.71 -6.28
C GLY A 3 6.23 -6.74 -5.94
N PHE A 4 6.44 -5.45 -6.19
CA PHE A 4 5.42 -4.42 -5.99
C PHE A 4 5.38 -3.49 -7.21
N GLY A 5 4.19 -3.19 -7.69
CA GLY A 5 3.99 -2.37 -8.89
C GLY A 5 2.54 -2.01 -9.14
N LYS A 6 2.23 -1.66 -10.40
CA LYS A 6 0.84 -1.49 -10.87
C LYS A 6 0.44 -2.65 -11.77
N SER A 7 -0.78 -3.12 -11.60
CA SER A 7 -1.41 -4.01 -12.59
C SER A 7 -1.74 -3.22 -13.86
N SER A 8 -1.87 -3.90 -15.00
CA SER A 8 -2.15 -3.25 -16.28
C SER A 8 -3.05 -4.07 -17.17
N THR A 9 -3.85 -3.39 -17.98
CA THR A 9 -4.59 -3.98 -19.10
C THR A 9 -3.99 -3.52 -20.43
N ASN A 10 -4.05 -4.38 -21.45
CA ASN A 10 -3.54 -4.05 -22.78
C ASN A 10 -4.55 -3.15 -23.52
N VAL A 11 -4.07 -2.06 -24.10
CA VAL A 11 -4.81 -1.16 -24.98
C VAL A 11 -4.37 -1.46 -26.42
N THR A 12 -5.07 -2.41 -27.03
CA THR A 12 -4.67 -3.01 -28.32
C THR A 12 -4.59 -2.01 -29.47
N TRP A 13 -5.44 -0.98 -29.49
CA TRP A 13 -5.48 0.03 -30.54
C TRP A 13 -4.38 1.10 -30.45
N GLU A 14 -3.73 1.23 -29.29
CA GLU A 14 -2.65 2.20 -29.04
C GLU A 14 -1.29 1.50 -28.83
N ASN A 15 -1.26 0.16 -28.83
CA ASN A 15 -0.10 -0.64 -28.43
C ASN A 15 0.48 -0.17 -27.09
N ALA A 16 -0.40 0.07 -26.11
CA ALA A 16 -0.06 0.66 -24.82
C ALA A 16 -0.58 -0.19 -23.65
N ALA A 17 -0.01 0.03 -22.46
CA ALA A 17 -0.48 -0.58 -21.22
C ALA A 17 -1.21 0.46 -20.36
N LEU A 18 -2.45 0.16 -19.98
CA LEU A 18 -3.23 1.02 -19.10
C LEU A 18 -3.08 0.54 -17.66
N PHE A 19 -2.32 1.29 -16.85
CA PHE A 19 -2.16 0.99 -15.43
C PHE A 19 -3.48 1.09 -14.67
N GLN A 20 -3.73 0.10 -13.82
CA GLN A 20 -4.90 -0.01 -12.97
C GLN A 20 -4.50 0.27 -11.51
N GLY A 21 -4.91 -0.58 -10.58
CA GLY A 21 -4.50 -0.51 -9.17
C GLY A 21 -3.10 -1.06 -8.91
N LEU A 22 -2.70 -1.03 -7.64
CA LEU A 22 -1.43 -1.58 -7.18
C LEU A 22 -1.51 -3.12 -7.15
N LYS A 23 -0.37 -3.77 -7.41
CA LYS A 23 -0.20 -5.22 -7.34
C LYS A 23 1.00 -5.53 -6.44
N LEU A 24 0.80 -6.40 -5.47
CA LEU A 24 1.85 -7.03 -4.68
C LEU A 24 1.89 -8.52 -5.05
N SER A 25 3.07 -9.05 -5.36
CA SER A 25 3.27 -10.42 -5.82
C SER A 25 4.36 -11.11 -5.00
N LEU A 26 4.20 -12.41 -4.73
CA LEU A 26 5.18 -13.26 -4.10
C LEU A 26 5.65 -14.33 -5.08
N PHE A 27 6.95 -14.36 -5.34
CA PHE A 27 7.56 -15.30 -6.27
C PHE A 27 8.40 -16.34 -5.54
N ASP A 28 8.22 -17.61 -5.90
CA ASP A 28 9.24 -18.63 -5.69
C ASP A 28 10.37 -18.39 -6.70
N VAL A 29 11.58 -18.27 -6.18
CA VAL A 29 12.81 -17.99 -6.94
C VAL A 29 13.91 -19.02 -6.61
N THR A 30 13.51 -20.22 -6.18
CA THR A 30 14.43 -21.36 -5.98
C THR A 30 15.16 -21.73 -7.26
N ASP A 31 14.50 -21.62 -8.42
CA ASP A 31 15.13 -21.51 -9.74
C ASP A 31 15.00 -20.07 -10.28
N PRO A 32 16.05 -19.25 -10.22
CA PRO A 32 16.00 -17.87 -10.72
C PRO A 32 15.77 -17.76 -12.23
N SER A 33 16.01 -18.82 -13.01
CA SER A 33 15.76 -18.82 -14.46
C SER A 33 14.28 -19.06 -14.80
N HIS A 34 13.49 -19.58 -13.85
CA HIS A 34 12.07 -19.85 -14.01
C HIS A 34 11.29 -19.47 -12.73
N PRO A 35 11.19 -18.17 -12.39
CA PRO A 35 10.45 -17.73 -11.20
C PRO A 35 8.96 -18.05 -11.34
N ILE A 36 8.34 -18.49 -10.25
CA ILE A 36 6.92 -18.87 -10.20
C ILE A 36 6.15 -17.87 -9.34
N ASP A 37 5.08 -17.27 -9.87
CA ASP A 37 4.16 -16.44 -9.09
C ASP A 37 3.30 -17.35 -8.20
N THR A 38 3.40 -17.17 -6.89
CA THR A 38 2.78 -18.03 -5.87
C THR A 38 1.62 -17.36 -5.15
N SER A 39 1.54 -16.03 -5.18
CA SER A 39 0.50 -15.27 -4.47
C SER A 39 0.48 -13.83 -4.96
N ASP A 40 -0.74 -13.34 -5.24
CA ASP A 40 -0.99 -11.98 -5.65
C ASP A 40 -1.98 -11.29 -4.71
N TYR A 41 -1.78 -9.99 -4.48
CA TYR A 41 -2.73 -9.11 -3.81
C TYR A 41 -2.89 -7.81 -4.59
N PHE A 42 -4.14 -7.47 -4.93
CA PHE A 42 -4.47 -6.24 -5.67
C PHE A 42 -5.04 -5.19 -4.72
N VAL A 43 -4.64 -3.93 -4.89
CA VAL A 43 -5.14 -2.80 -4.08
C VAL A 43 -5.67 -1.70 -4.98
N GLY A 44 -6.96 -1.41 -4.82
CA GLY A 44 -7.66 -0.32 -5.48
C GLY A 44 -7.70 -0.43 -7.00
N ASP A 45 -8.11 0.67 -7.62
CA ASP A 45 -8.28 0.81 -9.06
C ASP A 45 -7.29 1.82 -9.65
N ARG A 46 -7.42 2.08 -10.96
CA ARG A 46 -6.68 3.13 -11.68
C ARG A 46 -6.75 4.47 -10.94
N GLY A 47 -5.57 5.00 -10.60
CA GLY A 47 -5.42 6.20 -9.77
C GLY A 47 -4.84 5.91 -8.38
N SER A 48 -4.83 4.63 -7.95
CA SER A 48 -4.12 4.21 -6.76
C SER A 48 -2.60 4.37 -6.93
N ASP A 49 -1.92 4.72 -5.85
CA ASP A 49 -0.50 5.04 -5.85
C ASP A 49 0.17 4.69 -4.53
N SER A 50 1.50 4.69 -4.51
CA SER A 50 2.29 4.42 -3.33
C SER A 50 3.70 5.00 -3.49
N PRO A 51 4.28 5.61 -2.42
CA PRO A 51 5.70 5.96 -2.42
C PRO A 51 6.62 4.75 -2.68
N ALA A 52 6.17 3.52 -2.46
CA ALA A 52 6.95 2.31 -2.71
C ALA A 52 7.20 2.02 -4.19
N LEU A 53 6.48 2.68 -5.10
CA LEU A 53 6.70 2.57 -6.53
C LEU A 53 8.01 3.24 -6.99
N THR A 54 8.48 4.24 -6.25
CA THR A 54 9.66 5.04 -6.60
C THR A 54 10.72 5.07 -5.51
N ASP A 55 10.36 4.71 -4.28
CA ASP A 55 11.27 4.65 -3.15
C ASP A 55 11.05 3.38 -2.31
N HIS A 56 11.94 2.42 -2.50
CA HIS A 56 11.95 1.16 -1.76
C HIS A 56 12.09 1.32 -0.25
N LYS A 57 12.64 2.45 0.25
CA LYS A 57 12.75 2.72 1.70
C LYS A 57 11.43 3.10 2.35
N SER A 58 10.38 3.31 1.56
CA SER A 58 9.03 3.51 2.09
C SER A 58 8.40 2.20 2.60
N VAL A 59 8.90 1.05 2.13
CA VAL A 59 8.42 -0.27 2.51
C VAL A 59 9.12 -0.70 3.80
N LEU A 60 8.33 -1.13 4.78
CA LEU A 60 8.84 -1.84 5.95
C LEU A 60 8.68 -3.34 5.72
N PHE A 61 9.79 -4.07 5.77
CA PHE A 61 9.79 -5.53 5.75
C PHE A 61 10.53 -6.08 6.98
N GLY A 62 9.85 -6.93 7.75
CA GLY A 62 10.40 -7.58 8.94
C GLY A 62 10.19 -9.08 8.87
N GLN A 63 11.18 -9.82 8.36
CA GLN A 63 11.09 -11.27 8.12
C GLN A 63 10.76 -12.06 9.40
N SER A 64 11.37 -11.73 10.54
CA SER A 64 11.13 -12.42 11.81
C SER A 64 9.68 -12.31 12.31
N LEU A 65 8.94 -11.31 11.84
CA LEU A 65 7.54 -11.06 12.17
C LEU A 65 6.60 -11.42 11.01
N ASN A 66 7.13 -11.93 9.89
CA ASN A 66 6.42 -12.08 8.63
C ASN A 66 5.68 -10.78 8.24
N LEU A 67 6.27 -9.62 8.56
CA LEU A 67 5.62 -8.31 8.49
C LEU A 67 6.00 -7.61 7.19
N LEU A 68 5.00 -7.08 6.49
CA LEU A 68 5.19 -6.16 5.38
C LEU A 68 4.23 -4.98 5.55
N VAL A 69 4.73 -3.75 5.53
CA VAL A 69 3.91 -2.54 5.62
C VAL A 69 4.20 -1.62 4.45
N ILE A 70 3.14 -1.25 3.73
CA ILE A 70 3.24 -0.43 2.52
C ILE A 70 2.35 0.80 2.68
N PRO A 71 2.93 2.01 2.74
CA PRO A 71 2.18 3.25 2.61
C PRO A 71 1.56 3.34 1.22
N LEU A 72 0.29 3.73 1.10
CA LEU A 72 -0.41 3.78 -0.18
C LEU A 72 -1.63 4.72 -0.15
N THR A 73 -2.04 5.14 -1.34
CA THR A 73 -3.28 5.85 -1.63
C THR A 73 -4.15 4.96 -2.50
N ILE A 74 -5.41 4.78 -2.11
CA ILE A 74 -6.38 3.94 -2.83
C ILE A 74 -7.34 4.85 -3.55
N ALA A 75 -7.46 4.65 -4.86
CA ALA A 75 -8.56 5.16 -5.66
C ALA A 75 -9.52 4.02 -6.00
N LEU A 76 -10.81 4.31 -6.08
CA LEU A 76 -11.83 3.34 -6.47
C LEU A 76 -12.67 3.87 -7.62
N ASN A 77 -13.03 2.98 -8.53
CA ASN A 77 -13.87 3.30 -9.66
C ASN A 77 -15.23 3.85 -9.21
N GLN A 78 -15.73 4.85 -9.92
CA GLN A 78 -17.04 5.42 -9.63
C GLN A 78 -18.12 4.70 -10.44
N THR A 79 -19.27 4.45 -9.83
CA THR A 79 -20.42 3.76 -10.47
C THR A 79 -20.89 4.42 -11.76
N ASN A 80 -20.67 5.73 -11.91
CA ASN A 80 -21.04 6.52 -13.09
C ASN A 80 -19.81 7.09 -13.83
N ALA A 81 -18.65 6.44 -13.75
CA ALA A 81 -17.45 6.90 -14.44
C ALA A 81 -17.68 6.86 -15.97
N THR A 82 -17.68 8.03 -16.61
CA THR A 82 -17.85 8.17 -18.07
C THR A 82 -16.52 8.06 -18.83
N CYS A 83 -15.40 8.19 -18.12
CA CYS A 83 -14.06 8.18 -18.68
C CYS A 83 -13.28 6.95 -18.19
N THR A 84 -13.16 5.92 -19.02
CA THR A 84 -12.49 4.66 -18.68
C THR A 84 -10.96 4.77 -18.60
N TRP A 85 -10.38 5.84 -19.15
CA TRP A 85 -8.94 6.13 -19.13
C TRP A 85 -8.52 7.15 -18.06
N CYS A 86 -9.48 7.82 -17.42
CA CYS A 86 -9.19 8.81 -16.38
C CYS A 86 -8.76 8.13 -15.07
N TYR A 87 -8.03 8.86 -14.24
CA TYR A 87 -7.76 8.42 -12.88
C TYR A 87 -9.02 8.57 -12.03
N ASN A 88 -9.28 7.54 -11.21
CA ASN A 88 -10.34 7.60 -10.22
C ASN A 88 -9.92 8.48 -9.03
N PRO A 89 -10.88 9.08 -8.33
CA PRO A 89 -10.58 9.87 -7.16
C PRO A 89 -10.06 8.97 -6.02
N PRO A 90 -9.07 9.46 -5.23
CA PRO A 90 -8.62 8.75 -4.06
C PRO A 90 -9.71 8.75 -2.98
N VAL A 91 -9.92 7.59 -2.37
CA VAL A 91 -10.93 7.38 -1.33
C VAL A 91 -10.31 7.05 0.04
N TRP A 92 -9.04 6.66 0.06
CA TRP A 92 -8.34 6.31 1.28
C TRP A 92 -6.83 6.54 1.16
N GLN A 93 -6.19 6.92 2.27
CA GLN A 93 -4.74 7.04 2.37
C GLN A 93 -4.26 6.55 3.73
N GLY A 94 -3.16 5.79 3.73
CA GLY A 94 -2.52 5.33 4.95
C GLY A 94 -1.45 4.28 4.66
N ALA A 95 -1.31 3.31 5.55
CA ALA A 95 -0.48 2.13 5.34
C ALA A 95 -1.29 0.84 5.48
N TYR A 96 -1.08 -0.09 4.56
CA TYR A 96 -1.58 -1.47 4.69
C TYR A 96 -0.52 -2.33 5.38
N VAL A 97 -0.96 -3.17 6.30
CA VAL A 97 -0.13 -4.09 7.07
C VAL A 97 -0.48 -5.51 6.67
N PHE A 98 0.51 -6.24 6.18
CA PHE A 98 0.38 -7.60 5.70
C PHE A 98 1.16 -8.58 6.57
N ASN A 99 0.67 -9.82 6.60
CA ASN A 99 1.44 -10.99 6.94
C ASN A 99 1.89 -11.65 5.63
N VAL A 100 3.19 -11.93 5.49
CA VAL A 100 3.74 -12.57 4.29
C VAL A 100 4.53 -13.80 4.68
N THR A 101 4.10 -14.98 4.21
CA THR A 101 4.79 -16.25 4.41
C THR A 101 4.82 -17.05 3.12
N VAL A 102 5.75 -18.00 3.01
CA VAL A 102 5.82 -18.90 1.84
C VAL A 102 4.58 -19.79 1.77
N SER A 103 4.03 -20.25 2.90
CA SER A 103 2.90 -21.17 2.93
C SER A 103 1.55 -20.48 2.69
N ASN A 104 1.35 -19.28 3.22
CA ASN A 104 0.06 -18.59 3.14
C ASN A 104 0.04 -17.42 2.15
N GLY A 105 1.17 -17.12 1.52
CA GLY A 105 1.30 -16.00 0.59
C GLY A 105 1.18 -14.65 1.29
N ILE A 106 0.53 -13.70 0.61
CA ILE A 106 0.29 -12.33 1.07
C ILE A 106 -1.11 -12.23 1.69
N VAL A 107 -1.19 -11.91 2.97
CA VAL A 107 -2.45 -11.79 3.69
C VAL A 107 -2.56 -10.41 4.34
N LEU A 108 -3.61 -9.65 4.02
CA LEU A 108 -3.88 -8.37 4.67
C LEU A 108 -4.26 -8.61 6.15
N ARG A 109 -3.50 -8.02 7.07
CA ARG A 109 -3.83 -8.03 8.51
C ARG A 109 -4.71 -6.85 8.90
N GLY A 110 -4.52 -5.71 8.26
CA GLY A 110 -5.28 -4.51 8.55
C GLY A 110 -4.62 -3.27 7.95
N ASN A 111 -5.07 -2.09 8.37
CA ASN A 111 -4.58 -0.82 7.87
C ASN A 111 -4.53 0.24 8.97
N VAL A 112 -3.73 1.27 8.75
CA VAL A 112 -3.58 2.43 9.63
C VAL A 112 -3.70 3.68 8.78
N THR A 113 -4.56 4.62 9.17
CA THR A 113 -4.67 5.95 8.55
C THR A 113 -4.36 7.05 9.56
N GLN A 114 -3.82 8.14 9.05
CA GLN A 114 -3.61 9.38 9.78
C GLN A 114 -4.56 10.49 9.31
N LEU A 115 -5.41 10.21 8.32
CA LEU A 115 -6.46 11.15 7.93
C LEU A 115 -7.50 11.27 9.05
N PRO A 116 -8.01 12.49 9.32
CA PRO A 116 -9.11 12.67 10.25
C PRO A 116 -10.35 11.88 9.79
N THR A 117 -11.11 11.37 10.76
CA THR A 117 -12.34 10.61 10.51
C THR A 117 -13.28 11.38 9.59
N GLY A 118 -13.78 10.70 8.54
CA GLY A 118 -14.71 11.27 7.57
C GLY A 118 -14.08 12.14 6.49
N GLN A 119 -12.75 12.33 6.49
CA GLN A 119 -12.06 13.05 5.42
C GLN A 119 -11.54 12.11 4.33
N LEU A 120 -11.74 12.52 3.08
CA LEU A 120 -11.11 11.88 1.93
C LEU A 120 -9.71 12.47 1.66
N PRO A 121 -8.81 11.71 1.03
CA PRO A 121 -7.51 12.22 0.64
C PRO A 121 -7.65 13.42 -0.31
N SER A 122 -6.97 14.52 0.00
CA SER A 122 -6.96 15.74 -0.80
C SER A 122 -5.65 16.50 -0.63
N TRP A 123 -5.43 17.53 -1.45
CA TRP A 123 -4.26 18.40 -1.30
C TRP A 123 -4.18 19.03 0.10
N ASN A 124 -5.31 19.47 0.65
CA ASN A 124 -5.39 20.19 1.93
C ASN A 124 -4.99 19.34 3.14
N ASN A 125 -5.15 18.01 3.06
CA ASN A 125 -4.76 17.09 4.13
C ASN A 125 -3.58 16.18 3.74
N SER A 126 -2.86 16.50 2.66
CA SER A 126 -1.69 15.76 2.19
C SER A 126 -0.55 15.69 3.22
N GLY A 127 -0.49 16.64 4.16
CA GLY A 127 0.45 16.59 5.29
C GLY A 127 0.28 15.37 6.19
N PHE A 128 -0.91 14.74 6.20
CA PHE A 128 -1.18 13.50 6.94
C PHE A 128 -0.94 12.24 6.12
N PHE A 129 -0.44 12.36 4.89
CA PHE A 129 -0.23 11.18 4.07
C PHE A 129 0.94 10.36 4.63
N VAL A 130 0.67 9.11 5.01
CA VAL A 130 1.71 8.18 5.47
C VAL A 130 2.69 7.94 4.33
N THR A 131 3.98 8.14 4.58
CA THR A 131 5.07 7.94 3.62
C THR A 131 6.14 6.95 4.07
N ARG A 132 6.18 6.65 5.37
CA ARG A 132 7.10 5.67 5.98
C ARG A 132 6.39 4.87 7.06
N ALA A 133 6.91 3.67 7.29
CA ALA A 133 6.62 2.88 8.47
C ALA A 133 7.91 2.29 9.04
N LEU A 134 7.96 2.12 10.35
CA LEU A 134 9.00 1.36 11.05
C LEU A 134 8.39 0.70 12.30
N TYR A 135 9.10 -0.23 12.93
CA TYR A 135 8.68 -0.75 14.23
C TYR A 135 9.82 -0.74 15.24
N ILE A 136 9.46 -0.61 16.52
CA ILE A 136 10.37 -0.76 17.66
C ILE A 136 9.65 -1.63 18.69
N GLY A 137 10.25 -2.77 19.03
CA GLY A 137 9.61 -3.77 19.89
C GLY A 137 8.27 -4.24 19.30
N SER A 138 7.19 -4.06 20.05
CA SER A 138 5.82 -4.43 19.66
C SER A 138 4.99 -3.27 19.10
N VAL A 139 5.62 -2.15 18.72
CA VAL A 139 4.91 -0.93 18.27
C VAL A 139 5.26 -0.62 16.82
N LEU A 140 4.23 -0.46 15.99
CA LEU A 140 4.29 0.05 14.63
C LEU A 140 4.20 1.58 14.67
N TYR A 141 5.13 2.24 13.98
CA TYR A 141 5.15 3.67 13.78
C TYR A 141 4.85 3.96 12.33
N THR A 142 3.81 4.75 12.06
CA THR A 142 3.55 5.33 10.74
C THR A 142 3.91 6.81 10.77
N ILE A 143 4.52 7.31 9.70
CA ILE A 143 5.08 8.66 9.64
C ILE A 143 4.50 9.39 8.43
N SER A 144 3.99 10.59 8.67
CA SER A 144 3.65 11.60 7.65
C SER A 144 4.42 12.90 7.96
N ASN A 145 4.18 13.95 7.17
CA ASN A 145 4.78 15.25 7.43
C ASN A 145 4.23 15.90 8.70
N ASN A 146 2.97 15.62 9.06
CA ASN A 146 2.30 16.28 10.17
C ASN A 146 2.28 15.46 11.45
N MET A 147 2.48 14.14 11.39
CA MET A 147 2.49 13.32 12.61
C MET A 147 3.26 12.00 12.49
N VAL A 148 3.64 11.50 13.66
CA VAL A 148 3.98 10.10 13.89
C VAL A 148 2.84 9.47 14.68
N LYS A 149 2.28 8.36 14.18
CA LYS A 149 1.24 7.59 14.87
C LYS A 149 1.78 6.22 15.27
N MET A 150 1.51 5.83 16.52
CA MET A 150 1.91 4.58 17.13
C MET A 150 0.72 3.63 17.22
N ASN A 151 0.88 2.41 16.72
CA ASN A 151 -0.12 1.36 16.79
C ASN A 151 0.50 0.08 17.35
N SER A 152 -0.26 -0.70 18.12
CA SER A 152 0.19 -2.02 18.56
C SER A 152 0.38 -2.93 17.34
N LEU A 153 1.48 -3.69 17.27
CA LEU A 153 1.66 -4.67 16.20
C LEU A 153 0.74 -5.89 16.34
N SER A 154 0.11 -6.12 17.50
CA SER A 154 -0.81 -7.25 17.70
C SER A 154 -2.09 -7.08 16.89
N ASP A 155 -2.71 -5.91 17.01
CA ASP A 155 -4.09 -5.64 16.55
C ASP A 155 -4.25 -4.28 15.86
N LEU A 156 -3.16 -3.52 15.70
CA LEU A 156 -3.12 -2.18 15.11
C LEU A 156 -3.92 -1.13 15.89
N THR A 157 -4.30 -1.40 17.14
CA THR A 157 -4.92 -0.40 18.01
C THR A 157 -4.00 0.80 18.17
N GLU A 158 -4.57 2.01 18.09
CA GLU A 158 -3.80 3.24 18.29
C GLU A 158 -3.35 3.32 19.75
N LEU A 159 -2.05 3.53 19.95
CA LEU A 159 -1.45 3.67 21.28
C LEU A 159 -1.19 5.12 21.62
N ASN A 160 -0.68 5.90 20.65
CA ASN A 160 -0.35 7.30 20.84
C ASN A 160 -0.09 8.02 19.50
N THR A 161 -0.05 9.35 19.52
CA THR A 161 0.30 10.21 18.38
C THR A 161 1.21 11.34 18.80
N VAL A 162 2.16 11.71 17.94
CA VAL A 162 3.00 12.91 18.10
C VAL A 162 2.78 13.80 16.88
N ASN A 163 2.34 15.03 17.12
CA ASN A 163 2.22 16.05 16.07
C ASN A 163 3.60 16.65 15.78
N LEU A 164 3.88 16.89 14.50
CA LEU A 164 5.13 17.47 13.99
C LEU A 164 4.95 18.92 13.49
N ALA A 165 3.70 19.38 13.45
CA ALA A 165 3.29 20.73 13.05
C ALA A 165 2.70 21.49 14.24
#